data_AF-A0A7C1VEK2-F1
#
_entry.id   AF-A0A7C1VEK2-F1
#
_cell.length_a   1.000
_cell.length_b   1.000
_cell.length_c   1.000
_cell.angle_alpha   90.00
_cell.angle_beta   90.00
_cell.angle_gamma   90.00
#
_symmetry.space_group_name_H-M   'P 1'
#
loop_
_entity.id
_entity.type
_entity.pdbx_description
1 polymer ?
#
loop_
_entity_poly.entity_id
_entity_poly.type
_entity_poly.pdbx_seq_one_letter_code
_entity_poly.pdbx_strand_id
1 'polypeptide(L)'
;MKAITCLAIAIFLSASVYHIDAQIIKVPNDFQTIAEAVSNSTNGDTIVLSPGLYKEHNIQIDKALTISSEWILTGNSETIESTVIDAQNAILFSVTSNDVEISGLKIMALI
;
A
#
# COMPACT_ATOMS: atom_id res chain seq x y z
N MET A 1 -50.01 11.69 -20.94
CA MET A 1 -49.05 10.60 -20.67
C MET A 1 -48.22 10.34 -21.91
N LYS A 2 -46.96 10.75 -21.90
CA LYS A 2 -45.89 10.29 -22.80
C LYS A 2 -44.65 10.14 -21.93
N ALA A 3 -44.42 8.91 -21.49
CA ALA A 3 -43.21 8.50 -20.80
C ALA A 3 -42.14 8.24 -21.87
N ILE A 4 -41.13 9.10 -21.94
CA ILE A 4 -39.81 8.79 -22.52
C ILE A 4 -38.76 9.44 -21.61
N THR A 5 -38.64 8.83 -20.43
CA THR A 5 -37.40 8.44 -19.72
C THR A 5 -36.17 9.37 -19.80
N CYS A 6 -35.99 10.19 -18.75
CA CYS A 6 -34.85 10.19 -17.82
C CYS A 6 -33.49 9.59 -18.26
N LEU A 7 -32.80 10.18 -19.25
CA LEU A 7 -31.36 9.93 -19.49
C LEU A 7 -30.51 11.18 -19.17
N ALA A 8 -30.87 11.86 -18.09
CA ALA A 8 -29.99 12.78 -17.40
C ALA A 8 -29.74 12.16 -16.03
N ILE A 9 -28.81 11.21 -15.92
CA ILE A 9 -28.13 10.78 -14.69
C ILE A 9 -26.94 9.91 -15.10
N ALA A 10 -25.75 10.29 -14.65
CA ALA A 10 -24.54 9.47 -14.54
C ALA A 10 -23.69 9.16 -15.79
N ILE A 11 -23.37 10.17 -16.62
CA ILE A 11 -21.98 10.28 -17.09
C ILE A 11 -21.19 11.07 -16.04
N PHE A 12 -21.20 10.53 -14.81
CA PHE A 12 -20.05 10.61 -13.92
C PHE A 12 -19.13 9.46 -14.33
N LEU A 13 -18.76 9.43 -15.61
CA LEU A 13 -17.56 8.74 -16.04
C LEU A 13 -16.44 9.69 -15.61
N SER A 14 -16.22 9.81 -14.29
CA SER A 14 -14.89 10.15 -13.82
C SER A 14 -14.03 9.06 -14.42
N ALA A 15 -13.44 9.34 -15.57
CA ALA A 15 -12.33 8.56 -16.06
C ALA A 15 -11.40 8.49 -14.87
N SER A 16 -11.37 7.33 -14.20
CA SER A 16 -10.27 6.99 -13.34
C SER A 16 -9.08 7.15 -14.26
N VAL A 17 -8.36 8.26 -14.12
CA VAL A 17 -7.09 8.42 -14.80
C VAL A 17 -6.24 7.32 -14.18
N TYR A 18 -6.18 6.17 -14.86
CA TYR A 18 -5.27 5.11 -14.51
C TYR A 18 -3.90 5.73 -14.69
N HIS A 19 -3.29 6.14 -13.59
CA HIS A 19 -1.89 6.53 -13.61
C HIS A 19 -1.13 5.25 -13.97
N ILE A 20 -0.51 5.24 -15.15
CA ILE A 20 0.40 4.17 -15.61
C ILE A 20 1.83 4.47 -15.11
N ASP A 21 1.96 5.40 -14.18
CA ASP A 21 3.21 5.76 -13.54
C ASP A 21 3.23 5.21 -12.12
N ALA A 22 4.42 4.82 -11.67
CA ALA A 22 4.63 4.33 -10.32
C ALA A 22 4.27 5.42 -9.29
N GLN A 23 3.37 5.10 -8.38
CA GLN A 23 2.90 6.03 -7.35
C GLN A 23 3.57 5.78 -6.01
N ILE A 24 3.69 6.84 -5.21
CA ILE A 24 3.98 6.72 -3.79
C ILE A 24 2.66 6.63 -3.04
N ILE A 25 2.42 5.49 -2.40
CA ILE A 25 1.25 5.21 -1.56
C ILE A 25 1.68 5.32 -0.11
N LYS A 26 1.07 6.23 0.66
CA LYS A 26 1.43 6.47 2.06
C LYS A 26 0.50 5.73 3.00
N VAL A 27 1.06 4.96 3.92
CA VAL A 27 0.31 4.33 5.02
C VAL A 27 0.68 5.05 6.33
N PRO A 28 -0.30 5.51 7.13
CA PRO A 28 -1.73 5.26 7.04
C PRO A 28 -2.56 6.30 6.24
N ASN A 29 -1.91 7.26 5.56
CA ASN A 29 -2.59 8.43 4.99
C ASN A 29 -3.57 8.08 3.85
N ASP A 30 -3.15 7.22 2.93
CA ASP A 30 -3.92 6.84 1.74
C ASP A 30 -4.71 5.54 1.99
N PHE A 31 -4.14 4.62 2.76
CA PHE A 31 -4.77 3.38 3.23
C PHE A 31 -4.42 3.14 4.69
N GLN A 32 -5.34 2.58 5.48
CA GLN A 32 -5.12 2.40 6.92
C GLN A 32 -4.17 1.24 7.23
N THR A 33 -4.07 0.26 6.32
CA THR A 33 -3.27 -0.96 6.50
C THR A 33 -2.31 -1.16 5.33
N ILE A 34 -1.22 -1.89 5.59
CA ILE A 34 -0.27 -2.32 4.56
C ILE A 34 -0.95 -3.27 3.58
N ALA A 35 -1.82 -4.16 4.08
CA ALA A 35 -2.58 -5.09 3.25
C ALA A 35 -3.52 -4.37 2.25
N GLU A 36 -4.22 -3.32 2.70
CA GLU A 36 -5.06 -2.50 1.81
C GLU A 36 -4.22 -1.76 0.77
N ALA A 37 -3.07 -1.21 1.15
CA ALA A 37 -2.15 -0.55 0.21
C ALA A 37 -1.64 -1.53 -0.86
N VAL A 38 -1.23 -2.74 -0.47
CA VAL A 38 -0.81 -3.79 -1.41
C VAL A 38 -1.95 -4.19 -2.35
N SER A 39 -3.17 -4.37 -1.81
CA SER A 39 -4.35 -4.72 -2.62
C SER A 39 -4.67 -3.67 -3.69
N ASN A 40 -4.60 -2.38 -3.35
CA ASN A 40 -4.94 -1.28 -4.25
C ASN A 40 -3.78 -0.77 -5.11
N SER A 41 -2.55 -1.19 -4.83
CA SER A 41 -1.37 -0.85 -5.64
C SER A 41 -1.35 -1.53 -7.01
N THR A 42 -0.59 -0.94 -7.92
CA THR A 42 -0.26 -1.42 -9.26
C THR A 42 1.24 -1.65 -9.40
N ASN A 43 1.65 -2.29 -10.51
CA ASN A 43 3.06 -2.60 -10.75
C ASN A 43 3.93 -1.34 -10.72
N GLY A 44 5.00 -1.37 -9.92
CA GLY A 44 5.98 -0.31 -9.77
C GLY A 44 5.72 0.63 -8.60
N ASP A 45 4.55 0.53 -7.93
CA ASP A 45 4.23 1.42 -6.82
C ASP A 45 5.18 1.25 -5.62
N THR A 46 5.36 2.34 -4.90
CA THR A 46 6.13 2.40 -3.65
C THR A 46 5.20 2.68 -2.49
N ILE A 47 5.04 1.71 -1.60
CA ILE A 47 4.32 1.83 -0.35
C ILE A 47 5.29 2.36 0.71
N VAL A 48 4.99 3.55 1.24
CA VAL A 48 5.79 4.24 2.26
C VAL A 48 5.03 4.30 3.58
N LEU A 49 5.61 3.72 4.61
CA LEU A 49 5.05 3.65 5.96
C LEU A 49 5.55 4.82 6.81
N SER A 50 4.63 5.62 7.35
CA SER A 50 4.93 6.61 8.38
C SER A 50 5.34 5.91 9.70
N PRO A 51 6.11 6.57 10.58
CA PRO A 51 6.40 6.08 11.94
C PRO A 51 5.14 5.59 12.67
N GLY A 52 5.20 4.40 13.27
CA GLY A 52 4.05 3.77 13.92
C GLY A 52 4.22 2.28 14.16
N LEU A 53 3.23 1.68 14.84
CA LEU A 53 3.12 0.24 15.06
C LEU A 53 2.01 -0.33 14.18
N TYR A 54 2.38 -1.22 13.26
CA TYR A 54 1.47 -1.89 12.33
C TYR A 54 1.33 -3.35 12.71
N LYS A 55 0.10 -3.78 13.03
CA LYS A 55 -0.21 -5.18 13.35
C LYS A 55 -0.73 -5.86 12.09
N GLU A 56 0.15 -6.56 11.40
CA GLU A 56 -0.07 -7.04 10.03
C GLU A 56 0.39 -8.48 9.90
N HIS A 57 -0.22 -9.26 9.02
CA HIS A 57 0.20 -10.61 8.71
C HIS A 57 -0.45 -11.13 7.43
N ASN A 58 0.11 -12.18 6.86
CA ASN A 58 -0.39 -12.91 5.69
C ASN A 58 -0.60 -12.05 4.43
N ILE A 59 0.22 -11.01 4.25
CA ILE A 59 0.14 -10.11 3.10
C ILE A 59 0.70 -10.82 1.87
N GLN A 60 -0.11 -10.93 0.81
CA GLN A 60 0.29 -11.50 -0.47
C GLN A 60 0.81 -10.40 -1.39
N ILE A 61 2.04 -10.56 -1.89
CA ILE A 61 2.69 -9.63 -2.81
C ILE A 61 2.89 -10.35 -4.15
N ASP A 62 1.95 -10.12 -5.06
CA ASP A 62 1.83 -10.77 -6.36
C ASP A 62 2.12 -9.82 -7.54
N LYS A 63 2.67 -8.64 -7.26
CA LYS A 63 2.98 -7.60 -8.23
C LYS A 63 4.29 -6.89 -7.86
N ALA A 64 4.93 -6.24 -8.83
CA ALA A 64 6.19 -5.53 -8.61
C ALA A 64 5.94 -4.33 -7.69
N LEU A 65 6.60 -4.27 -6.53
CA LEU A 65 6.35 -3.27 -5.49
C LEU A 65 7.61 -2.94 -4.71
N THR A 66 7.68 -1.71 -4.22
CA THR A 66 8.60 -1.33 -3.14
C THR A 66 7.82 -1.08 -1.86
N ILE A 67 8.23 -1.67 -0.74
CA ILE A 67 7.64 -1.42 0.59
C ILE A 67 8.76 -0.96 1.52
N SER A 68 8.65 0.27 2.04
CA SER A 68 9.64 0.84 2.94
C SER A 68 9.03 1.81 3.95
N SER A 69 9.81 2.23 4.95
CA SER A 69 9.46 3.39 5.77
C SER A 69 9.75 4.69 5.03
N GLU A 70 9.48 5.83 5.66
CA GLU A 70 9.90 7.15 5.16
C GLU A 70 11.42 7.29 4.94
N TRP A 71 12.24 6.33 5.41
CA TRP A 71 13.67 6.24 5.10
C TRP A 71 13.96 6.36 3.61
N ILE A 72 13.18 5.71 2.76
CA ILE A 72 13.42 5.70 1.31
C ILE A 72 13.32 7.09 0.69
N LEU A 73 12.56 7.99 1.31
CA LEU A 73 12.38 9.36 0.85
C LEU A 73 13.32 10.34 1.55
N THR A 74 13.67 10.07 2.81
CA THR A 74 14.34 11.04 3.69
C THR A 74 15.80 10.73 3.94
N GLY A 75 16.22 9.47 3.82
CA GLY A 75 17.54 9.02 4.26
C GLY A 75 17.76 9.16 5.78
N ASN A 76 16.71 9.31 6.59
CA ASN A 76 16.82 9.35 8.06
C ASN A 76 16.53 7.99 8.68
N SER A 77 17.57 7.32 9.22
CA SER A 77 17.48 5.94 9.71
C SER A 77 16.61 5.80 10.95
N GLU A 78 16.33 6.90 11.65
CA GLU A 78 15.40 6.92 12.78
C GLU A 78 13.99 6.49 12.35
N THR A 79 13.60 6.78 11.11
CA THR A 79 12.29 6.37 10.58
C THR A 79 12.15 4.86 10.53
N ILE A 80 13.23 4.12 10.23
CA ILE A 80 13.25 2.64 10.27
C ILE A 80 12.94 2.14 11.67
N GLU A 81 13.60 2.70 12.68
CA GLU A 81 13.44 2.26 14.07
C GLU A 81 12.05 2.57 14.65
N SER A 82 11.44 3.65 14.18
CA SER A 82 10.12 4.11 14.60
C SER A 82 8.96 3.53 13.78
N THR A 83 9.23 2.84 12.66
CA THR A 83 8.25 2.15 11.83
C THR A 83 8.34 0.65 12.10
N VAL A 84 7.48 0.19 13.01
CA VAL A 84 7.48 -1.18 13.53
C VAL A 84 6.32 -1.97 12.93
N ILE A 85 6.62 -3.12 12.31
CA ILE A 85 5.62 -4.08 11.88
C ILE A 85 5.66 -5.28 12.83
N ASP A 86 4.55 -5.54 13.50
CA ASP A 86 4.33 -6.70 14.35
C ASP A 86 3.56 -7.77 13.58
N ALA A 87 4.27 -8.86 13.26
CA ALA A 87 3.75 -9.99 12.51
C ALA A 87 2.83 -10.91 13.33
N GLN A 88 2.64 -10.65 14.63
CA GLN A 88 1.75 -11.42 15.52
C GLN A 88 2.00 -12.94 15.47
N ASN A 89 3.28 -13.32 15.44
CA ASN A 89 3.73 -14.70 15.34
C ASN A 89 3.22 -15.46 14.08
N ALA A 90 2.99 -14.74 12.98
CA ALA A 90 2.60 -15.27 11.68
C ALA A 90 3.59 -14.88 10.58
N ILE A 91 3.40 -15.45 9.38
CA ILE A 91 4.13 -15.02 8.18
C ILE A 91 3.66 -13.60 7.85
N LEU A 92 4.60 -12.66 7.70
CA LEU A 92 4.25 -11.28 7.35
C LEU A 92 3.97 -11.13 5.85
N PHE A 93 4.96 -11.44 5.01
CA PHE A 93 4.88 -11.30 3.55
C PHE A 93 5.05 -12.66 2.85
N SER A 94 4.18 -12.92 1.86
CA SER A 94 4.37 -13.99 0.87
C SER A 94 4.57 -13.34 -0.50
N VAL A 95 5.78 -13.44 -1.03
CA VAL A 95 6.19 -12.78 -2.28
C VAL A 95 6.19 -13.79 -3.42
N THR A 96 5.43 -13.51 -4.48
CA THR A 96 5.30 -14.38 -5.67
C THR A 96 5.61 -13.67 -6.98
N SER A 97 5.79 -12.36 -6.98
CA SER A 97 6.25 -11.58 -8.13
C SER A 97 7.75 -11.35 -8.13
N ASN A 98 8.32 -11.16 -9.33
CA ASN A 98 9.63 -10.57 -9.49
C ASN A 98 9.59 -9.07 -9.15
N ASP A 99 10.78 -8.47 -8.99
CA ASP A 99 10.97 -7.02 -8.81
C ASP A 99 10.21 -6.44 -7.61
N VAL A 100 10.30 -7.16 -6.48
CA VAL A 100 9.80 -6.72 -5.18
C VAL A 100 10.96 -6.30 -4.31
N GLU A 101 10.90 -5.07 -3.78
CA GLU A 101 11.81 -4.57 -2.76
C GLU A 101 11.07 -4.39 -1.44
N ILE A 102 11.62 -4.95 -0.36
CA ILE A 102 11.16 -4.73 1.01
C ILE A 102 12.39 -4.33 1.81
N SER A 103 12.48 -3.04 2.19
CA SER A 103 13.70 -2.47 2.77
C SER A 103 13.37 -1.37 3.79
N GLY A 104 14.29 -1.07 4.72
CA GLY A 104 14.10 0.04 5.67
C GLY A 104 12.92 -0.13 6.64
N LEU A 105 12.67 -1.36 7.10
CA LEU A 105 11.58 -1.70 8.03
C LEU A 105 12.13 -2.40 9.29
N LYS A 106 11.49 -2.15 10.44
CA LYS A 106 11.69 -2.94 11.65
C LYS A 106 10.55 -3.94 11.80
N ILE A 107 10.87 -5.23 11.76
CA ILE A 107 9.88 -6.31 11.86
C ILE A 107 10.08 -7.05 13.18
N MET A 108 8.98 -7.30 13.88
CA MET A 108 8.95 -8.02 15.16
C MET A 108 7.87 -9.11 15.10
N ALA A 109 8.00 -10.10 15.99
CA ALA A 109 6.91 -10.99 16.33
C ALA A 109 6.61 -10.80 17.82
N LEU A 110 5.52 -10.10 18.14
CA LEU A 110 5.01 -10.01 19.50
C LEU A 110 3.87 -11.03 19.69
N ILE A 111 3.66 -11.40 20.95
CA ILE A 111 2.67 -12.39 21.39
C ILE A 111 1.44 -11.66 21.93
#